data_AF-A0A1V8SLX5-F1
#
_entry.id   AF-A0A1V8SLX5-F1
#
_cell.length_a   1.000
_cell.length_b   1.000
_cell.length_c   1.000
_cell.angle_alpha   90.00
_cell.angle_beta   90.00
_cell.angle_gamma   90.00
#
_symmetry.space_group_name_H-M   'P 1'
#
loop_
_entity.id
_entity.type
_entity.pdbx_description
1 polymer ?
#
loop_
_entity_poly.entity_id
_entity_poly.type
_entity_poly.pdbx_seq_one_letter_code
_entity_poly.pdbx_strand_id
1 'polypeptide(L)' 'MVKETKFYDVLGVAPDATDAQLKSAYRKGALRHHPDKNPSADAAEKFKEISHAYETLSEPQK' A
#
# COMPACT_ATOMS: atom_id res chain seq x y z
N MET A 1 14.53 -9.35 -7.89
CA MET A 1 14.51 -8.88 -6.49
C MET A 1 14.38 -7.35 -6.35
N VAL A 2 13.75 -6.62 -7.29
CA VAL A 2 13.63 -5.13 -7.19
C VAL A 2 12.19 -4.62 -7.25
N LYS A 3 11.22 -5.52 -7.47
CA LYS A 3 9.79 -5.15 -7.53
C LYS A 3 9.16 -5.10 -6.14
N GLU A 4 9.54 -6.02 -5.26
CA GLU A 4 9.00 -6.10 -3.90
C GLU A 4 9.35 -4.87 -3.06
N THR A 5 10.61 -4.40 -3.10
CA THR A 5 11.06 -3.21 -2.36
C THR A 5 10.23 -1.96 -2.67
N LYS A 6 9.86 -1.76 -3.94
CA LYS A 6 9.02 -0.63 -4.34
C LYS A 6 7.63 -0.65 -3.70
N PHE A 7 7.05 -1.83 -3.47
CA PHE A 7 5.75 -1.93 -2.82
C PHE A 7 5.82 -1.57 -1.33
N TYR A 8 6.92 -1.93 -0.67
CA TYR A 8 7.18 -1.49 0.71
C TYR A 8 7.34 0.04 0.78
N ASP A 9 8.06 0.65 -0.16
CA ASP A 9 8.18 2.11 -0.27
C ASP A 9 6.82 2.80 -0.50
N VAL A 10 5.97 2.25 -1.37
CA VAL A 10 4.60 2.76 -1.64
C VAL A 10 3.74 2.72 -0.38
N LEU A 11 3.85 1.65 0.41
CA LEU A 11 3.17 1.53 1.70
C LEU A 11 3.85 2.36 2.80
N GLY A 12 5.06 2.85 2.57
CA GLY A 12 5.86 3.57 3.56
C GLY A 12 6.31 2.69 4.72
N VAL A 13 6.59 1.42 4.44
CA VAL A 13 7.07 0.43 5.41
C VAL A 13 8.44 -0.09 4.99
N ALA A 14 9.14 -0.72 5.94
CA ALA A 14 10.42 -1.35 5.64
C ALA A 14 10.22 -2.67 4.87
N PRO A 15 11.22 -3.13 4.08
CA PRO A 15 11.13 -4.39 3.34
C PRO A 15 11.08 -5.64 4.23
N ASP A 16 11.40 -5.53 5.51
CA ASP A 16 11.20 -6.57 6.54
C ASP A 16 9.84 -6.46 7.24
N ALA A 17 8.93 -5.61 6.75
CA ALA A 17 7.64 -5.39 7.38
C ALA A 17 6.79 -6.65 7.43
N THR A 18 6.22 -6.89 8.60
CA THR A 18 5.27 -7.97 8.85
C THR A 18 3.90 -7.69 8.24
N ASP A 19 3.10 -8.73 8.01
CA ASP A 19 1.69 -8.62 7.58
C ASP A 19 0.88 -7.61 8.40
N ALA A 20 1.10 -7.57 9.72
CA ALA A 20 0.44 -6.61 10.60
C ALA A 20 0.81 -5.16 10.26
N GLN A 21 2.08 -4.90 9.95
CA GLN A 21 2.56 -3.58 9.52
C GLN A 21 2.04 -3.22 8.12
N LEU A 22 2.05 -4.17 7.18
CA LEU A 22 1.49 -3.99 5.84
C LEU A 22 0.01 -3.61 5.90
N LYS A 23 -0.79 -4.31 6.70
CA LYS A 23 -2.23 -4.03 6.89
C LYS A 23 -2.49 -2.69 7.56
N SER A 24 -1.65 -2.32 8.54
CA SER A 24 -1.73 -1.03 9.22
C SER A 24 -1.40 0.13 8.28
N ALA A 25 -0.32 -0.02 7.49
CA ALA A 25 0.10 0.94 6.48
C ALA A 25 -0.93 1.11 5.37
N TYR A 26 -1.47 0.00 4.85
CA TYR A 26 -2.56 0.00 3.88
C TYR A 26 -3.77 0.78 4.41
N ARG A 27 -4.24 0.51 5.63
CA ARG A 27 -5.37 1.26 6.22
C ARG A 27 -5.09 2.75 6.33
N LYS A 28 -3.89 3.14 6.77
CA LYS A 28 -3.50 4.56 6.90
C LYS A 28 -3.43 5.24 5.53
N GLY A 29 -2.84 4.58 4.54
CA GLY A 29 -2.72 5.06 3.16
C GLY A 29 -4.09 5.19 2.49
N ALA A 30 -4.91 4.14 2.62
CA ALA A 30 -6.29 4.10 2.12
C ALA A 30 -7.15 5.24 2.67
N LEU A 31 -7.05 5.54 3.98
CA LEU A 31 -7.79 6.64 4.59
C LEU A 31 -7.31 8.03 4.13
N ARG A 32 -6.00 8.20 3.88
CA ARG A 32 -5.42 9.47 3.39
C ARG A 32 -5.75 9.74 1.92
N HIS A 33 -5.81 8.69 1.11
CA HIS A 33 -6.05 8.77 -0.33
C HIS A 33 -7.45 8.30 -0.73
N HIS A 34 -8.37 8.18 0.23
CA HIS A 34 -9.72 7.71 -0.06
C HIS A 34 -10.45 8.72 -0.98
N PRO A 35 -11.04 8.28 -2.10
CA PRO A 35 -11.69 9.18 -3.06
C PRO A 35 -12.88 9.95 -2.46
N ASP A 36 -13.55 9.36 -1.46
CA ASP A 36 -14.65 10.02 -0.72
C ASP A 36 -14.18 11.22 0.14
N LYS A 37 -12.95 11.16 0.68
CA LYS A 37 -12.39 12.22 1.52
C LYS A 37 -11.44 13.14 0.76
N ASN A 38 -10.94 12.69 -0.38
CA ASN A 38 -9.99 13.41 -1.20
C ASN A 38 -10.39 13.29 -2.69
N PRO A 39 -11.07 14.29 -3.25
CA PRO A 39 -11.54 14.27 -4.64
C PRO A 39 -10.42 14.51 -5.67
N SER A 40 -9.15 14.40 -5.28
CA SER A 40 -8.01 14.59 -6.17
C SER A 40 -7.85 13.40 -7.12
N ALA A 41 -7.59 13.65 -8.39
CA ALA A 41 -7.28 12.61 -9.37
C ALA A 41 -6.06 11.74 -8.95
N ASP A 42 -5.07 12.38 -8.33
CA ASP A 42 -3.86 11.73 -7.79
C ASP A 42 -4.15 10.80 -6.59
N ALA A 43 -5.23 11.06 -5.83
CA ALA A 43 -5.62 10.21 -4.71
C ALA A 43 -6.09 8.83 -5.20
N ALA A 44 -6.81 8.78 -6.32
CA ALA A 44 -7.25 7.52 -6.93
C ALA A 44 -6.07 6.68 -7.44
N GLU A 45 -5.06 7.30 -8.05
CA GLU A 45 -3.84 6.61 -8.48
C GLU A 45 -3.05 6.08 -7.28
N LYS A 46 -2.78 6.92 -6.27
CA LYS A 46 -2.10 6.49 -5.04
C LYS A 46 -2.85 5.39 -4.30
N PHE A 47 -4.18 5.47 -4.23
CA PHE A 47 -5.00 4.43 -3.63
C PHE A 47 -4.87 3.09 -4.36
N LYS A 48 -4.84 3.12 -5.71
CA LYS A 48 -4.58 1.94 -6.54
C LYS A 48 -3.20 1.35 -6.28
N GLU A 49 -2.17 2.18 -6.25
CA GLU A 49 -0.80 1.73 -5.96
C GLU A 49 -0.68 1.10 -4.57
N ILE A 50 -1.26 1.74 -3.55
CA ILE A 50 -1.29 1.25 -2.16
C ILE A 50 -2.05 -0.09 -2.07
N SER A 51 -3.18 -0.22 -2.77
CA SER A 51 -3.96 -1.47 -2.82
C SER A 51 -3.17 -2.59 -3.48
N HIS A 52 -2.57 -2.33 -4.63
CA HIS A 52 -1.78 -3.32 -5.38
C HIS A 52 -0.52 -3.74 -4.62
N ALA A 53 0.16 -2.78 -3.98
CA ALA A 53 1.30 -3.06 -3.12
C ALA A 53 0.91 -3.95 -1.94
N TYR A 54 -0.18 -3.63 -1.26
CA TYR A 54 -0.68 -4.43 -0.16
C TYR A 54 -1.09 -5.83 -0.62
N GLU A 55 -1.85 -5.98 -1.71
CA GLU A 55 -2.27 -7.28 -2.24
C GLU A 55 -1.06 -8.15 -2.58
N THR A 56 -0.05 -7.59 -3.25
CA THR A 56 1.16 -8.31 -3.63
C THR A 56 1.99 -8.75 -2.42
N LEU A 57 2.11 -7.89 -1.40
CA LEU A 57 2.91 -8.18 -0.20
C LEU A 57 2.16 -8.99 0.85
N SER A 58 0.83 -8.90 0.86
CA SER A 58 -0.09 -9.63 1.74
C SER A 58 -0.53 -10.97 1.15
N GLU A 59 -0.13 -11.30 -0.08
CA GLU A 59 -0.13 -12.68 -0.57
C GLU A 59 1.20 -13.34 -0.17
N PRO A 60 1.29 -13.98 1.02
CA PRO A 60 2.29 -14.98 1.24
C PRO A 60 1.95 -16.09 0.25
N GLN A 61 2.69 -16.12 -0.85
CA GLN A 61 2.66 -17.19 -1.85
C GLN A 61 2.52 -18.53 -1.10
N LYS A 62 1.36 -19.17 -1.27
CA LYS A 62 1.09 -20.52 -0.73
C LYS A 62 2.12 -21.52 -1.24
#